data_AF-A0A423WV07-F1
#
_entry.id   AF-A0A423WV07-F1
#
_cell.length_a   1.000
_cell.length_b   1.000
_cell.length_c   1.000
_cell.angle_alpha   90.00
_cell.angle_beta   90.00
_cell.angle_gamma   90.00
#
_symmetry.space_group_name_H-M   'P 1'
#
loop_
_entity.id
_entity.type
_entity.pdbx_description
1 polymer ?
#
loop_
_entity_poly.entity_id
_entity_poly.type
_entity_poly.pdbx_seq_one_letter_code
_entity_poly.pdbx_strand_id
1 'polypeptide(L)'
;MAPRARDEIMVHDSIEAKGDEDVDMEDELMRTANLTPRSKQMQTVNPIQMAQLTRKARQKMMGLQIRLQFAVEEAAEEEGGALLKTHTKNCGSSLTILRNISAPTRKSDGEQICDPFQRIPRKNIMPEYHEVITNPIAFSTVRQKLVRKDYTAFSQFVHDVAQIFRNAQVFNRPNSLIFKYSVRLLDVFKEKLQELIDDGSIQAQDAELPDFGELPPGGRRRGRRRGRISKKDADDDDDYHKKRGRPPKVFTPTEARIHAILKGLRKPKNEDGNLRILHFERLPDKQLNKEYYQTIENPIALDQIKRNAKRKKYRNADELLADIELMFENAMQYNEEGSDIYDDAVELQKVARQLVDLEKGKSDDAFRDEEGKLPLSEVQQNGETWKVGDWVHIRNMNDLQKPIVAQIYRLWQDEAGKKWINACWYYRPEQTVHRVSKRFYKNEVMKTGQYRDHLVEDIVDRCFVMFHTRYHKGRPRGFPPGKEIYVCEARYNEEKYTFNRIKTWTSCLPDEVRERDYEMDMFDVPRKIKKEPTPIAHLLAPDARETDPLPKPNWGAKDAPPIIGGVHIRPREANLPADVL
;
A
#
# COMPACT_ATOMS: atom_id res chain seq x y z
N MET A 1 12.64 -72.93 12.16
CA MET A 1 11.34 -73.39 11.64
C MET A 1 10.77 -72.31 10.73
N ALA A 2 10.87 -72.53 9.42
CA ALA A 2 9.96 -72.01 8.41
C ALA A 2 9.41 -73.26 7.70
N PRO A 3 8.16 -73.26 7.18
CA PRO A 3 7.98 -73.02 5.72
C PRO A 3 6.65 -72.29 5.40
N ARG A 4 6.55 -71.55 4.27
CA ARG A 4 5.90 -71.87 2.96
C ARG A 4 4.42 -72.29 3.07
N ALA A 5 3.52 -72.12 2.10
CA ALA A 5 3.32 -71.38 0.85
C ALA A 5 2.00 -71.96 0.26
N ARG A 6 1.36 -71.24 -0.66
CA ARG A 6 0.48 -71.73 -1.75
C ARG A 6 -0.88 -72.38 -1.40
N ASP A 7 -1.93 -71.84 -2.02
CA ASP A 7 -2.77 -72.49 -3.05
C ASP A 7 -3.28 -71.32 -3.93
N GLU A 8 -2.87 -71.10 -5.19
CA GLU A 8 -3.03 -71.89 -6.42
C GLU A 8 -4.48 -72.35 -6.69
N ILE A 9 -5.22 -71.51 -7.42
CA ILE A 9 -6.20 -71.95 -8.42
C ILE A 9 -5.92 -71.16 -9.71
N MET A 10 -5.34 -71.85 -10.69
CA MET A 10 -5.40 -71.55 -12.12
C MET A 10 -6.62 -72.33 -12.68
N VAL A 11 -7.37 -71.92 -13.71
CA VAL A 11 -6.99 -71.95 -15.13
C VAL A 11 -8.15 -71.38 -15.97
N HIS A 12 -7.83 -70.46 -16.89
CA HIS A 12 -8.35 -70.17 -18.26
C HIS A 12 -9.87 -70.16 -18.55
N ASP A 13 -10.43 -69.18 -19.28
CA ASP A 13 -10.15 -68.92 -20.72
C ASP A 13 -10.30 -67.44 -21.18
N SER A 14 -9.25 -66.95 -21.84
CA SER A 14 -9.19 -66.44 -23.22
C SER A 14 -10.27 -65.47 -23.77
N ILE A 15 -9.86 -64.24 -24.17
CA ILE A 15 -9.93 -63.69 -25.54
C ILE A 15 -9.16 -62.33 -25.58
N GLU A 16 -8.35 -62.16 -26.63
CA GLU A 16 -7.43 -61.05 -26.88
C GLU A 16 -8.10 -59.78 -27.48
N ALA A 17 -7.46 -58.65 -27.15
CA ALA A 17 -7.29 -57.34 -27.78
C ALA A 17 -7.91 -56.95 -29.14
N LYS A 18 -8.32 -55.67 -29.20
CA LYS A 18 -8.12 -54.60 -30.24
C LYS A 18 -9.23 -53.55 -30.04
N GLY A 19 -9.11 -52.24 -30.18
CA GLY A 19 -8.14 -51.28 -30.70
C GLY A 19 -8.90 -49.92 -30.76
N ASP A 20 -8.18 -48.80 -30.80
CA ASP A 20 -8.71 -47.43 -30.81
C ASP A 20 -9.70 -47.15 -31.96
N GLU A 21 -10.72 -46.32 -31.71
CA GLU A 21 -11.27 -45.38 -32.69
C GLU A 21 -11.72 -44.08 -32.00
N ASP A 22 -11.02 -42.99 -32.33
CA ASP A 22 -11.42 -41.60 -32.08
C ASP A 22 -12.73 -41.30 -32.82
N VAL A 23 -13.77 -40.89 -32.10
CA VAL A 23 -15.00 -40.36 -32.70
C VAL A 23 -15.04 -38.85 -32.53
N ASP A 24 -15.08 -38.18 -33.67
CA ASP A 24 -14.96 -36.75 -33.89
C ASP A 24 -16.15 -35.97 -33.28
N MET A 25 -15.85 -35.11 -32.30
CA MET A 25 -16.80 -34.33 -31.50
C MET A 25 -17.42 -33.14 -32.25
N GLU A 26 -17.16 -32.99 -33.55
CA GLU A 26 -17.69 -31.90 -34.38
C GLU A 26 -19.08 -32.23 -34.98
N ASP A 27 -19.42 -33.50 -35.16
CA ASP A 27 -20.65 -33.90 -35.88
C ASP A 27 -21.91 -33.87 -34.98
N GLU A 28 -21.72 -33.97 -33.66
CA GLU A 28 -22.81 -33.88 -32.66
C GLU A 28 -23.21 -32.42 -32.37
N LEU A 29 -22.30 -31.47 -32.59
CA LEU A 29 -22.56 -30.02 -32.47
C LEU A 29 -23.46 -29.49 -33.60
N MET A 30 -23.41 -30.11 -34.78
CA MET A 30 -24.18 -29.68 -35.95
C MET A 30 -25.63 -30.19 -35.94
N ARG A 31 -25.97 -31.20 -35.12
CA ARG A 31 -27.34 -31.74 -35.00
C ARG A 31 -28.22 -31.00 -34.00
N THR A 32 -27.64 -30.25 -33.06
CA THR A 32 -28.40 -29.53 -32.01
C THR A 32 -28.92 -28.16 -32.45
N ALA A 33 -28.52 -27.69 -33.63
CA ALA A 33 -28.99 -26.43 -34.21
C ALA A 33 -29.97 -26.71 -35.37
N ASN A 34 -31.28 -26.78 -35.06
CA ASN A 34 -32.36 -26.88 -36.05
C ASN A 34 -32.34 -25.71 -37.06
N LEU A 35 -31.61 -25.85 -38.17
CA LEU A 35 -31.64 -24.94 -39.31
C LEU A 35 -31.75 -25.74 -40.61
N THR A 36 -32.89 -25.61 -41.29
CA THR A 36 -33.08 -26.11 -42.66
C THR A 36 -32.46 -25.15 -43.68
N PRO A 37 -31.93 -25.64 -44.82
CA PRO A 37 -31.25 -24.76 -45.78
C PRO A 37 -32.18 -24.34 -46.92
N ARG A 38 -32.33 -23.03 -47.16
CA ARG A 38 -32.60 -22.51 -48.51
C ARG A 38 -32.12 -21.07 -48.76
N SER A 39 -31.21 -21.00 -49.73
CA SER A 39 -30.94 -19.94 -50.73
C SER A 39 -30.47 -18.53 -50.33
N LYS A 40 -29.17 -18.31 -50.55
CA LYS A 40 -28.50 -17.19 -51.29
C LYS A 40 -28.92 -15.74 -51.00
N GLN A 41 -28.09 -15.00 -50.26
CA GLN A 41 -27.42 -13.74 -50.68
C GLN A 41 -26.50 -13.17 -49.57
N MET A 42 -25.52 -12.37 -49.98
CA MET A 42 -24.35 -11.86 -49.25
C MET A 42 -24.65 -11.05 -47.98
N GLN A 43 -23.79 -11.18 -46.96
CA GLN A 43 -23.18 -10.07 -46.18
C GLN A 43 -22.06 -10.65 -45.28
N THR A 44 -20.81 -10.24 -45.50
CA THR A 44 -19.67 -10.63 -44.65
C THR A 44 -19.77 -9.89 -43.31
N VAL A 45 -20.05 -10.62 -42.24
CA VAL A 45 -20.19 -10.08 -40.88
C VAL A 45 -18.82 -9.68 -40.32
N ASN A 46 -18.73 -8.46 -39.79
CA ASN A 46 -17.53 -7.89 -39.17
C ASN A 46 -17.00 -8.79 -38.01
N PRO A 47 -15.68 -9.07 -37.93
CA PRO A 47 -15.07 -9.88 -36.87
C PRO A 47 -15.41 -9.43 -35.43
N ILE A 48 -15.71 -8.14 -35.25
CA ILE A 48 -16.10 -7.53 -33.97
C ILE A 48 -17.48 -8.04 -33.52
N GLN A 49 -18.44 -8.25 -34.43
CA GLN A 49 -19.76 -8.78 -34.11
C GLN A 49 -19.72 -10.29 -33.78
N MET A 50 -18.88 -11.06 -34.48
CA MET A 50 -18.65 -12.48 -34.17
C MET A 50 -17.98 -12.69 -32.81
N ALA A 51 -17.02 -11.82 -32.43
CA ALA A 51 -16.38 -11.84 -31.11
C ALA A 51 -17.35 -11.46 -29.97
N GLN A 52 -18.28 -10.54 -30.23
CA GLN A 52 -19.32 -10.17 -29.25
C GLN A 52 -20.38 -11.27 -29.06
N LEU A 53 -20.73 -11.99 -30.12
CA LEU A 53 -21.65 -13.14 -30.08
C LEU A 53 -21.02 -14.35 -29.38
N THR A 54 -19.74 -14.65 -29.62
CA THR A 54 -19.00 -15.73 -28.92
C THR A 54 -18.75 -15.40 -27.44
N ARG A 55 -18.55 -14.13 -27.07
CA ARG A 55 -18.49 -13.69 -25.66
C ARG A 55 -19.83 -13.82 -24.96
N LYS A 56 -20.94 -13.47 -25.62
CA LYS A 56 -22.30 -13.69 -25.09
C LYS A 56 -22.61 -15.18 -24.96
N ALA A 57 -22.22 -16.02 -25.93
CA ALA A 57 -22.40 -17.46 -25.88
C ALA A 57 -21.57 -18.12 -24.76
N ARG A 58 -20.31 -17.71 -24.56
CA ARG A 58 -19.48 -18.16 -23.42
C ARG A 58 -20.02 -17.71 -22.07
N GLN A 59 -20.56 -16.49 -21.95
CA GLN A 59 -21.23 -16.04 -20.72
C GLN A 59 -22.55 -16.80 -20.46
N LYS A 60 -23.28 -17.18 -21.52
CA LYS A 60 -24.51 -17.99 -21.41
C LYS A 60 -24.21 -19.45 -21.06
N MET A 61 -23.16 -20.04 -21.65
CA MET A 61 -22.68 -21.39 -21.32
C MET A 61 -22.09 -21.47 -19.91
N MET A 62 -21.31 -20.49 -19.46
CA MET A 62 -20.83 -20.43 -18.07
C MET A 62 -21.99 -20.25 -17.08
N GLY A 63 -23.03 -19.50 -17.46
CA GLY A 63 -24.27 -19.39 -16.69
C GLY A 63 -25.13 -20.67 -16.68
N LEU A 64 -25.12 -21.44 -17.77
CA LEU A 64 -25.77 -22.76 -17.88
C LEU A 64 -25.00 -23.84 -17.13
N GLN A 65 -23.66 -23.82 -17.16
CA GLN A 65 -22.78 -24.73 -16.40
C GLN A 65 -22.98 -24.55 -14.90
N ILE A 66 -23.11 -23.30 -14.43
CA ILE A 66 -23.42 -22.97 -13.04
C ILE A 66 -24.84 -23.44 -12.67
N ARG A 67 -25.83 -23.25 -13.55
CA ARG A 67 -27.20 -23.75 -13.34
C ARG A 67 -27.28 -25.28 -13.31
N LEU A 68 -26.49 -25.98 -14.13
CA LEU A 68 -26.43 -27.45 -14.15
C LEU A 68 -25.73 -28.00 -12.90
N GLN A 69 -24.69 -27.31 -12.40
CA GLN A 69 -24.04 -27.64 -11.13
C GLN A 69 -25.01 -27.50 -9.94
N PHE A 70 -25.86 -26.46 -9.94
CA PHE A 70 -26.86 -26.25 -8.91
C PHE A 70 -28.07 -27.19 -9.03
N ALA A 71 -28.51 -27.56 -10.24
CA ALA A 71 -29.61 -28.52 -10.43
C ALA A 71 -29.22 -29.94 -9.96
N VAL A 72 -27.93 -30.29 -10.04
CA VAL A 72 -27.38 -31.55 -9.51
C VAL A 72 -27.29 -31.53 -7.98
N GLU A 73 -27.10 -30.35 -7.36
CA GLU A 73 -27.15 -30.17 -5.89
C GLU A 73 -28.59 -30.09 -5.36
N GLU A 74 -29.53 -29.50 -6.10
CA GLU A 74 -30.95 -29.38 -5.74
C GLU A 74 -31.67 -30.76 -5.76
N ALA A 75 -31.22 -31.68 -6.61
CA ALA A 75 -31.70 -33.07 -6.63
C ALA A 75 -31.14 -33.94 -5.47
N ALA A 76 -30.14 -33.46 -4.73
CA ALA A 76 -29.51 -34.19 -3.61
C ALA A 76 -30.07 -33.80 -2.23
N GLU A 77 -31.01 -32.85 -2.14
CA GLU A 77 -31.52 -32.27 -0.89
C GLU A 77 -32.97 -32.67 -0.53
N GLU A 78 -33.42 -33.88 -0.87
CA GLU A 78 -34.74 -34.37 -0.43
C GLU A 78 -34.80 -34.92 1.01
N GLU A 79 -33.69 -34.92 1.76
CA GLU A 79 -33.72 -35.28 3.20
C GLU A 79 -32.89 -34.33 4.07
N GLY A 80 -33.53 -33.34 4.71
CA GLY A 80 -32.95 -32.65 5.87
C GLY A 80 -33.36 -31.20 6.18
N GLY A 81 -34.31 -31.01 7.10
CA GLY A 81 -34.29 -29.95 8.12
C GLY A 81 -34.64 -28.48 7.76
N ALA A 82 -35.68 -27.94 8.41
CA ALA A 82 -36.17 -26.56 8.28
C ALA A 82 -35.15 -25.44 8.63
N LEU A 83 -34.03 -25.75 9.28
CA LEU A 83 -32.97 -24.78 9.63
C LEU A 83 -32.04 -24.45 8.44
N LEU A 84 -31.91 -25.36 7.45
CA LEU A 84 -31.15 -25.07 6.22
C LEU A 84 -31.93 -24.12 5.29
N LYS A 85 -33.26 -24.22 5.27
CA LYS A 85 -34.14 -23.43 4.37
C LYS A 85 -34.15 -21.92 4.65
N THR A 86 -33.97 -21.51 5.91
CA THR A 86 -33.84 -20.08 6.28
C THR A 86 -32.46 -19.53 5.92
N HIS A 87 -31.43 -20.36 6.07
CA HIS A 87 -30.04 -19.97 5.83
C HIS A 87 -29.70 -19.84 4.33
N THR A 88 -30.30 -20.67 3.47
CA THR A 88 -30.16 -20.59 2.01
C THR A 88 -30.92 -19.41 1.40
N LYS A 89 -32.14 -19.13 1.88
CA LYS A 89 -32.92 -17.94 1.49
C LYS A 89 -32.18 -16.63 1.82
N ASN A 90 -31.63 -16.52 3.03
CA ASN A 90 -30.89 -15.33 3.46
C ASN A 90 -29.60 -15.09 2.63
N CYS A 91 -28.94 -16.16 2.16
CA CYS A 91 -27.77 -16.05 1.29
C CYS A 91 -28.14 -15.55 -0.13
N GLY A 92 -29.26 -16.04 -0.68
CA GLY A 92 -29.81 -15.57 -1.96
C GLY A 92 -30.22 -14.09 -1.94
N SER A 93 -30.89 -13.66 -0.87
CA SER A 93 -31.28 -12.27 -0.63
C SER A 93 -30.05 -11.35 -0.50
N SER A 94 -29.02 -11.79 0.23
CA SER A 94 -27.76 -11.03 0.41
C SER A 94 -26.99 -10.81 -0.90
N LEU A 95 -26.90 -11.84 -1.75
CA LEU A 95 -26.24 -11.74 -3.07
C LEU A 95 -27.01 -10.86 -4.05
N THR A 96 -28.34 -10.91 -3.99
CA THR A 96 -29.24 -10.06 -4.78
C THR A 96 -29.05 -8.60 -4.42
N ILE A 97 -28.98 -8.28 -3.13
CA ILE A 97 -28.70 -6.92 -2.65
C ILE A 97 -27.32 -6.43 -3.13
N LEU A 98 -26.25 -7.21 -2.99
CA LEU A 98 -24.92 -6.78 -3.43
C LEU A 98 -24.84 -6.50 -4.93
N ARG A 99 -25.55 -7.29 -5.74
CA ARG A 99 -25.66 -7.08 -7.19
C ARG A 99 -26.46 -5.81 -7.50
N ASN A 100 -27.53 -5.56 -6.76
CA ASN A 100 -28.43 -4.44 -6.97
C ASN A 100 -27.94 -3.11 -6.37
N ILE A 101 -27.05 -3.11 -5.37
CA ILE A 101 -26.32 -1.91 -4.96
C ILE A 101 -25.30 -1.50 -6.04
N SER A 102 -24.74 -2.49 -6.74
CA SER A 102 -23.69 -2.28 -7.76
C SER A 102 -24.26 -1.89 -9.14
N ALA A 103 -25.52 -2.20 -9.45
CA ALA A 103 -26.10 -2.06 -10.79
C ALA A 103 -26.65 -0.64 -11.16
N PRO A 104 -27.38 0.09 -10.30
CA PRO A 104 -28.08 1.34 -10.66
C PRO A 104 -27.21 2.60 -10.52
N THR A 105 -25.93 2.47 -10.15
CA THR A 105 -25.07 3.62 -9.83
C THR A 105 -24.06 3.97 -10.93
N ARG A 106 -24.53 3.94 -12.18
CA ARG A 106 -23.76 4.40 -13.35
C ARG A 106 -23.90 5.91 -13.51
N LYS A 107 -22.78 6.61 -13.54
CA LYS A 107 -22.73 7.97 -14.08
C LYS A 107 -22.71 7.94 -15.61
N SER A 108 -23.00 9.09 -16.22
CA SER A 108 -22.89 9.33 -17.67
C SER A 108 -21.47 9.18 -18.23
N ASP A 109 -20.45 9.09 -17.37
CA ASP A 109 -19.02 8.93 -17.70
C ASP A 109 -18.50 7.47 -17.56
N GLY A 110 -19.37 6.53 -17.17
CA GLY A 110 -19.03 5.11 -17.03
C GLY A 110 -18.35 4.71 -15.70
N GLU A 111 -18.05 5.64 -14.78
CA GLU A 111 -17.58 5.29 -13.43
C GLU A 111 -18.74 4.80 -12.55
N GLN A 112 -18.51 3.72 -11.79
CA GLN A 112 -19.50 3.20 -10.85
C GLN A 112 -19.28 3.81 -9.46
N ILE A 113 -20.34 4.36 -8.85
CA ILE A 113 -20.28 4.95 -7.50
C ILE A 113 -19.79 3.93 -6.45
N CYS A 114 -19.98 2.63 -6.72
CA CYS A 114 -19.57 1.53 -5.84
C CYS A 114 -18.07 1.19 -5.92
N ASP A 115 -17.32 1.65 -6.94
CA ASP A 115 -15.92 1.26 -7.18
C ASP A 115 -14.99 1.52 -6.00
N PRO A 116 -15.04 2.69 -5.30
CA PRO A 116 -14.19 2.96 -4.15
C PRO A 116 -14.40 2.02 -2.95
N PHE A 117 -15.53 1.32 -2.90
CA PHE A 117 -15.95 0.47 -1.79
C PHE A 117 -15.68 -1.04 -2.05
N GLN A 118 -15.13 -1.37 -3.22
CA GLN A 118 -14.91 -2.77 -3.63
C GLN A 118 -13.78 -3.44 -2.85
N ARG A 119 -12.77 -2.69 -2.40
CA ARG A 119 -11.58 -3.21 -1.70
C ARG A 119 -11.17 -2.29 -0.57
N ILE A 120 -10.67 -2.89 0.50
CA ILE A 120 -10.11 -2.14 1.63
C ILE A 120 -8.88 -1.34 1.15
N PRO A 121 -8.75 -0.04 1.48
CA PRO A 121 -7.54 0.73 1.18
C PRO A 121 -6.30 0.01 1.69
N ARG A 122 -5.28 -0.17 0.85
CA ARG A 122 -4.10 -0.94 1.25
C ARG A 122 -3.33 -0.19 2.34
N LYS A 123 -3.02 -0.86 3.46
CA LYS A 123 -2.36 -0.27 4.64
C LYS A 123 -1.00 0.37 4.34
N ASN A 124 -0.28 -0.10 3.33
CA ASN A 124 0.99 0.48 2.89
C ASN A 124 0.83 1.78 2.06
N ILE A 125 -0.34 1.99 1.46
CA ILE A 125 -0.67 3.17 0.64
C ILE A 125 -1.39 4.22 1.49
N MET A 126 -2.25 3.77 2.41
CA MET A 126 -3.08 4.64 3.25
C MET A 126 -3.07 4.15 4.71
N PRO A 127 -1.92 4.24 5.41
CA PRO A 127 -1.80 3.80 6.80
C PRO A 127 -2.75 4.54 7.74
N GLU A 128 -3.01 5.83 7.50
CA GLU A 128 -3.90 6.68 8.29
C GLU A 128 -5.35 6.17 8.32
N TYR A 129 -5.80 5.48 7.26
CA TYR A 129 -7.11 4.83 7.25
C TYR A 129 -7.19 3.73 8.30
N HIS A 130 -6.11 2.95 8.45
CA HIS A 130 -6.03 1.85 9.41
C HIS A 130 -5.68 2.31 10.83
N GLU A 131 -5.36 3.59 11.02
CA GLU A 131 -5.22 4.22 12.33
C GLU A 131 -6.55 4.79 12.84
N VAL A 132 -7.39 5.29 11.92
CA VAL A 132 -8.68 5.91 12.23
C VAL A 132 -9.82 4.89 12.23
N ILE A 133 -9.78 3.91 11.32
CA ILE A 133 -10.82 2.91 11.13
C ILE A 133 -10.40 1.61 11.81
N THR A 134 -11.07 1.30 12.92
CA THR A 134 -10.82 0.09 13.74
C THR A 134 -11.24 -1.19 13.02
N ASN A 135 -12.35 -1.16 12.28
CA ASN A 135 -12.92 -2.33 11.59
C ASN A 135 -12.98 -2.12 10.07
N PRO A 136 -11.85 -2.20 9.33
CA PRO A 136 -11.84 -2.09 7.87
C PRO A 136 -12.67 -3.19 7.20
N ILE A 137 -13.63 -2.79 6.37
CA ILE A 137 -14.47 -3.71 5.60
C ILE A 137 -14.78 -3.13 4.22
N ALA A 138 -14.98 -4.01 3.24
CA ALA A 138 -15.30 -3.67 1.85
C ALA A 138 -16.18 -4.75 1.23
N PHE A 139 -16.78 -4.49 0.06
CA PHE A 139 -17.64 -5.46 -0.62
C PHE A 139 -16.91 -6.77 -0.97
N SER A 140 -15.60 -6.73 -1.23
CA SER A 140 -14.82 -7.97 -1.40
C SER A 140 -14.86 -8.87 -0.17
N THR A 141 -14.79 -8.28 1.03
CA THR A 141 -14.81 -8.99 2.30
C THR A 141 -16.19 -9.60 2.55
N VAL A 142 -17.26 -8.82 2.33
CA VAL A 142 -18.65 -9.29 2.46
C VAL A 142 -18.93 -10.45 1.50
N ARG A 143 -18.51 -10.34 0.22
CA ARG A 143 -18.64 -11.44 -0.75
C ARG A 143 -17.90 -12.70 -0.30
N GLN A 144 -16.70 -12.55 0.25
CA GLN A 144 -15.92 -13.69 0.75
C GLN A 144 -16.60 -14.36 1.94
N LYS A 145 -17.16 -13.58 2.88
CA LYS A 145 -17.94 -14.08 4.01
C LYS A 145 -19.21 -14.81 3.56
N LEU A 146 -19.91 -14.31 2.53
CA LEU A 146 -21.06 -15.00 1.94
C LEU A 146 -20.68 -16.35 1.32
N VAL A 147 -19.61 -16.40 0.52
CA VAL A 147 -19.13 -17.64 -0.12
C VAL A 147 -18.72 -18.67 0.93
N ARG A 148 -18.09 -18.24 2.03
CA ARG A 148 -17.68 -19.10 3.14
C ARG A 148 -18.81 -19.47 4.09
N LYS A 149 -20.00 -18.87 3.92
CA LYS A 149 -21.14 -18.99 4.83
C LYS A 149 -20.81 -18.54 6.26
N ASP A 150 -19.97 -17.50 6.40
CA ASP A 150 -19.53 -16.95 7.69
C ASP A 150 -20.63 -16.13 8.42
N TYR A 151 -21.75 -15.84 7.76
CA TYR A 151 -22.88 -15.11 8.34
C TYR A 151 -23.90 -16.08 8.91
N THR A 152 -24.03 -16.14 10.24
CA THR A 152 -25.02 -17.01 10.90
C THR A 152 -26.39 -16.34 11.03
N ALA A 153 -26.48 -15.04 10.78
CA ALA A 153 -27.71 -14.26 10.79
C ALA A 153 -27.67 -13.16 9.71
N PHE A 154 -28.84 -12.81 9.16
CA PHE A 154 -28.94 -11.77 8.13
C PHE A 154 -28.57 -10.37 8.67
N SER A 155 -28.87 -10.10 9.95
CA SER A 155 -28.47 -8.88 10.64
C SER A 155 -26.94 -8.66 10.66
N GLN A 156 -26.12 -9.72 10.67
CA GLN A 156 -24.66 -9.60 10.57
C GLN A 156 -24.22 -9.13 9.18
N PHE A 157 -24.90 -9.56 8.12
CA PHE A 157 -24.67 -9.07 6.76
C PHE A 157 -25.08 -7.59 6.66
N VAL A 158 -26.23 -7.22 7.23
CA VAL A 158 -26.70 -5.83 7.27
C VAL A 158 -25.71 -4.94 7.99
N HIS A 159 -25.21 -5.39 9.13
CA HIS A 159 -24.19 -4.68 9.91
C HIS A 159 -22.91 -4.44 9.08
N ASP A 160 -22.38 -5.49 8.45
CA ASP A 160 -21.15 -5.40 7.67
C ASP A 160 -21.26 -4.47 6.46
N VAL A 161 -22.39 -4.50 5.74
CA VAL A 161 -22.64 -3.59 4.61
C VAL A 161 -22.79 -2.15 5.10
N ALA A 162 -23.51 -1.91 6.20
CA ALA A 162 -23.64 -0.58 6.78
C ALA A 162 -22.28 -0.02 7.27
N GLN A 163 -21.42 -0.87 7.84
CA GLN A 163 -20.08 -0.52 8.31
C GLN A 163 -19.16 -0.04 7.17
N ILE A 164 -19.31 -0.56 5.95
CA ILE A 164 -18.57 -0.07 4.76
C ILE A 164 -18.80 1.43 4.57
N PHE A 165 -20.07 1.85 4.60
CA PHE A 165 -20.44 3.25 4.39
C PHE A 165 -20.08 4.10 5.60
N ARG A 166 -20.32 3.60 6.82
CA ARG A 166 -19.92 4.28 8.06
C ARG A 166 -18.42 4.58 8.09
N ASN A 167 -17.59 3.62 7.73
CA ASN A 167 -16.13 3.82 7.68
C ASN A 167 -15.73 4.93 6.70
N ALA A 168 -16.39 4.99 5.54
CA ALA A 168 -16.15 6.06 4.58
C ALA A 168 -16.59 7.42 5.14
N GLN A 169 -17.71 7.50 5.86
CA GLN A 169 -18.19 8.74 6.47
C GLN A 169 -17.29 9.21 7.63
N VAL A 170 -16.79 8.28 8.45
CA VAL A 170 -15.86 8.59 9.56
C VAL A 170 -14.51 9.07 9.05
N PHE A 171 -13.99 8.46 7.98
CA PHE A 171 -12.67 8.79 7.46
C PHE A 171 -12.66 10.04 6.58
N ASN A 172 -13.72 10.27 5.80
CA ASN A 172 -13.75 11.32 4.77
C ASN A 172 -14.50 12.57 5.23
N ARG A 173 -14.14 13.72 4.65
CA ARG A 173 -14.87 14.98 4.90
C ARG A 173 -16.28 14.91 4.30
N PRO A 174 -17.30 15.51 4.94
CA PRO A 174 -18.68 15.53 4.43
C PRO A 174 -18.85 16.04 2.99
N ASN A 175 -17.96 16.93 2.55
CA ASN A 175 -17.99 17.50 1.20
C ASN A 175 -17.28 16.64 0.14
N SER A 176 -16.62 15.54 0.51
CA SER A 176 -15.90 14.69 -0.44
C SER A 176 -16.85 13.82 -1.28
N LEU A 177 -16.42 13.44 -2.48
CA LEU A 177 -17.19 12.56 -3.35
C LEU A 177 -17.45 11.20 -2.69
N ILE A 178 -16.44 10.60 -2.05
CA ILE A 178 -16.58 9.31 -1.36
C ILE A 178 -17.57 9.39 -0.19
N PHE A 179 -17.61 10.50 0.55
CA PHE A 179 -18.61 10.70 1.59
C PHE A 179 -20.01 10.73 0.98
N LYS A 180 -20.22 11.56 -0.05
CA LYS A 180 -21.51 11.64 -0.76
C LYS A 180 -21.93 10.29 -1.35
N TYR A 181 -20.99 9.53 -1.90
CA TYR A 181 -21.24 8.18 -2.41
C TYR A 181 -21.68 7.21 -1.31
N SER A 182 -21.03 7.26 -0.15
CA SER A 182 -21.39 6.40 0.98
C SER A 182 -22.79 6.69 1.51
N VAL A 183 -23.22 7.96 1.51
CA VAL A 183 -24.59 8.34 1.87
C VAL A 183 -25.58 7.77 0.85
N ARG A 184 -25.36 8.03 -0.44
CA ARG A 184 -26.28 7.56 -1.49
C ARG A 184 -26.39 6.04 -1.54
N LEU A 185 -25.27 5.32 -1.41
CA LEU A 185 -25.28 3.86 -1.41
C LEU A 185 -25.95 3.27 -0.15
N LEU A 186 -25.86 3.96 0.99
CA LEU A 186 -26.59 3.57 2.19
C LEU A 186 -28.10 3.75 2.01
N ASP A 187 -28.55 4.82 1.33
CA ASP A 187 -29.97 5.03 1.01
C ASP A 187 -30.49 3.93 0.08
N VAL A 188 -29.75 3.62 -1.00
CA VAL A 188 -30.08 2.51 -1.91
C VAL A 188 -30.11 1.18 -1.15
N PHE A 189 -29.20 0.97 -0.20
CA PHE A 189 -29.21 -0.24 0.61
C PHE A 189 -30.48 -0.36 1.48
N LYS A 190 -30.91 0.74 2.12
CA LYS A 190 -32.18 0.78 2.87
C LYS A 190 -33.39 0.50 1.98
N GLU A 191 -33.44 1.11 0.81
CA GLU A 191 -34.51 0.86 -0.19
C GLU A 191 -34.59 -0.64 -0.52
N LYS A 192 -33.44 -1.30 -0.74
CA LYS A 192 -33.40 -2.74 -1.04
C LYS A 192 -33.71 -3.64 0.14
N LEU A 193 -33.39 -3.22 1.36
CA LEU A 193 -33.83 -3.95 2.55
C LEU A 193 -35.35 -3.86 2.70
N GLN A 194 -35.95 -2.69 2.46
CA GLN A 194 -37.39 -2.51 2.54
C GLN A 194 -38.13 -3.35 1.48
N GLU A 195 -37.64 -3.39 0.24
CA GLU A 195 -38.22 -4.25 -0.81
C GLU A 195 -38.30 -5.73 -0.38
N LEU A 196 -37.27 -6.23 0.33
CA LEU A 196 -37.24 -7.61 0.82
C LEU A 196 -38.11 -7.84 2.07
N ILE A 197 -38.45 -6.79 2.81
CA ILE A 197 -39.42 -6.87 3.90
C ILE A 197 -40.82 -6.96 3.28
N ASP A 198 -41.09 -6.10 2.29
CA ASP A 198 -42.38 -5.99 1.63
C ASP A 198 -42.74 -7.27 0.85
N ASP A 199 -41.74 -7.94 0.26
CA ASP A 199 -41.92 -9.23 -0.42
C ASP A 199 -41.90 -10.45 0.54
N GLY A 200 -41.69 -10.22 1.84
CA GLY A 200 -41.67 -11.25 2.87
C GLY A 200 -40.42 -12.13 2.89
N SER A 201 -39.36 -11.78 2.14
CA SER A 201 -38.11 -12.53 2.08
C SER A 201 -37.29 -12.42 3.37
N ILE A 202 -37.39 -11.30 4.09
CA ILE A 202 -36.73 -11.06 5.39
C ILE A 202 -37.70 -10.45 6.40
N GLN A 203 -37.44 -10.66 7.69
CA GLN A 203 -38.20 -9.98 8.75
C GLN A 203 -37.64 -8.57 8.99
N ALA A 204 -38.50 -7.63 9.40
CA ALA A 204 -38.08 -6.25 9.66
C ALA A 204 -36.97 -6.15 10.72
N GLN A 205 -37.00 -7.02 11.73
CA GLN A 205 -35.95 -7.11 12.77
C GLN A 205 -34.57 -7.47 12.21
N ASP A 206 -34.51 -8.23 11.11
CA ASP A 206 -33.25 -8.67 10.51
C ASP A 206 -32.64 -7.60 9.59
N ALA A 207 -33.46 -6.63 9.16
CA ALA A 207 -33.09 -5.52 8.30
C ALA A 207 -32.68 -4.25 9.09
N GLU A 208 -32.74 -4.28 10.41
CA GLU A 208 -32.44 -3.13 11.25
C GLU A 208 -30.96 -2.73 11.10
N LEU A 209 -30.73 -1.45 10.77
CA LEU A 209 -29.38 -0.92 10.66
C LEU A 209 -28.79 -0.71 12.06
N PRO A 210 -27.53 -1.11 12.28
CA PRO A 210 -26.88 -0.86 13.55
C PRO A 210 -26.71 0.62 13.84
N ASP A 211 -26.91 1.00 15.11
CA ASP A 211 -26.59 2.34 15.58
C ASP A 211 -25.07 2.48 15.80
N PHE A 212 -24.42 3.24 14.92
CA PHE A 212 -23.00 3.55 15.02
C PHE A 212 -22.71 4.83 15.82
N GLY A 213 -23.72 5.42 16.45
CA GLY A 213 -23.68 6.72 17.11
C GLY A 213 -23.49 7.89 16.14
N GLU A 214 -23.45 9.10 16.70
CA GLU A 214 -23.23 10.32 15.92
C GLU A 214 -21.93 10.26 15.12
N LEU A 215 -21.94 10.82 13.90
CA LEU A 215 -20.69 11.02 13.15
C LEU A 215 -19.80 11.97 13.96
N PRO A 216 -18.50 11.66 14.13
CA PRO A 216 -17.59 12.61 14.77
C PRO A 216 -17.66 13.95 14.01
N PRO A 217 -17.78 15.09 14.71
CA PRO A 217 -18.06 16.37 14.08
C PRO A 217 -17.05 16.66 12.97
N GLY A 218 -17.57 16.84 11.76
CA GLY A 218 -16.79 16.93 10.54
C GLY A 218 -15.71 18.02 10.63
N GLY A 219 -14.46 17.62 10.41
CA GLY A 219 -13.35 18.54 10.20
C GLY A 219 -12.46 18.76 11.42
N ARG A 220 -11.53 17.83 11.62
CA ARG A 220 -10.13 18.13 11.91
C ARG A 220 -9.34 16.85 11.61
N ARG A 221 -8.37 16.95 10.70
CA ARG A 221 -7.16 16.14 10.85
C ARG A 221 -6.83 16.18 12.34
N ARG A 222 -6.43 15.07 12.95
CA ARG A 222 -5.68 15.07 14.21
C ARG A 222 -4.30 15.73 13.99
N GLY A 223 -4.28 16.91 13.36
CA GLY A 223 -3.26 17.92 13.50
C GLY A 223 -3.45 18.48 14.90
N ARG A 224 -2.55 18.07 15.78
CA ARG A 224 -2.16 18.73 17.01
C ARG A 224 -2.55 20.22 16.95
N ARG A 225 -3.67 20.60 17.58
CA ARG A 225 -3.89 22.01 17.91
C ARG A 225 -2.71 22.38 18.78
N ARG A 226 -1.85 23.27 18.29
CA ARG A 226 -0.99 24.11 19.12
C ARG A 226 -1.93 24.71 20.17
N GLY A 227 -1.87 24.16 21.38
CA GLY A 227 -2.42 24.83 22.55
C GLY A 227 -1.72 26.16 22.62
N ARG A 228 -2.49 27.24 22.59
CA ARG A 228 -2.05 28.55 23.06
C ARG A 228 -1.71 28.33 24.53
N ILE A 229 -0.42 28.19 24.82
CA ILE A 229 0.07 28.07 26.19
C ILE A 229 -0.28 29.39 26.87
N SER A 230 -1.22 29.32 27.82
CA SER A 230 -1.24 30.28 28.91
C SER A 230 0.10 30.11 29.62
N LYS A 231 0.94 31.13 29.51
CA LYS A 231 2.19 31.30 30.24
C LYS A 231 1.94 30.92 31.71
N LYS A 232 2.44 29.76 32.11
CA LYS A 232 2.57 29.38 33.51
C LYS A 232 3.98 28.82 33.63
N ASP A 233 4.79 29.54 34.39
CA ASP A 233 6.22 29.38 34.51
C ASP A 233 6.56 27.95 34.95
N ALA A 234 6.98 27.13 33.98
CA ALA A 234 7.54 25.80 34.18
C ALA A 234 8.73 25.69 33.24
N ASP A 235 9.85 25.22 33.78
CA ASP A 235 11.21 25.30 33.23
C ASP A 235 11.33 24.96 31.73
N ASP A 236 12.05 25.82 31.01
CA ASP A 236 12.17 25.91 29.54
C ASP A 236 12.92 24.73 28.88
N ASP A 237 13.48 23.80 29.66
CA ASP A 237 14.28 22.68 29.15
C ASP A 237 13.42 21.48 28.66
N ASP A 238 12.22 21.27 29.19
CA ASP A 238 11.44 20.04 28.94
C ASP A 238 10.64 20.04 27.62
N ASP A 239 10.48 21.17 26.92
CA ASP A 239 9.64 21.27 25.72
C ASP A 239 10.37 20.93 24.41
N TYR A 240 11.71 21.04 24.39
CA TYR A 240 12.49 20.81 23.17
C TYR A 240 12.54 19.34 22.72
N HIS A 241 12.27 18.39 23.63
CA HIS A 241 12.28 16.95 23.35
C HIS A 241 10.97 16.41 22.72
N LYS A 242 9.96 17.27 22.51
CA LYS A 242 8.57 16.87 22.12
C LYS A 242 8.19 17.06 20.63
N LYS A 243 9.12 17.50 19.77
CA LYS A 243 8.92 17.49 18.29
C LYS A 243 9.20 16.09 17.73
N ARG A 244 8.25 15.17 17.93
CA ARG A 244 8.34 13.78 17.50
C ARG A 244 7.50 13.53 16.27
N GLY A 245 7.97 12.62 15.40
CA GLY A 245 7.23 12.16 14.23
C GLY A 245 8.01 12.33 12.94
N ARG A 246 7.78 11.40 12.02
CA ARG A 246 8.40 11.41 10.70
C ARG A 246 8.02 12.70 9.97
N PRO A 247 8.98 13.41 9.34
CA PRO A 247 8.65 14.62 8.62
C PRO A 247 7.77 14.28 7.38
N PRO A 248 6.84 15.15 6.96
CA PRO A 248 5.99 14.90 5.79
C PRO A 248 6.79 14.65 4.50
N LYS A 249 6.16 14.21 3.41
CA LYS A 249 6.83 14.23 2.11
C LYS A 249 6.73 15.64 1.51
N VAL A 250 7.85 16.17 1.02
CA VAL A 250 7.89 17.45 0.28
C VAL A 250 8.59 17.17 -1.04
N PHE A 251 8.09 17.75 -2.12
CA PHE A 251 8.70 17.63 -3.44
C PHE A 251 9.88 18.57 -3.56
N THR A 252 10.95 18.10 -4.19
CA THR A 252 12.01 18.99 -4.69
C THR A 252 11.47 19.87 -5.82
N PRO A 253 12.14 20.98 -6.18
CA PRO A 253 11.74 21.80 -7.32
C PRO A 253 11.53 20.98 -8.60
N THR A 254 12.45 20.06 -8.91
CA THR A 254 12.33 19.14 -10.05
C THR A 254 11.08 18.26 -9.95
N GLU A 255 10.84 17.64 -8.79
CA GLU A 255 9.66 16.79 -8.57
C GLU A 255 8.35 17.57 -8.69
N ALA A 256 8.33 18.81 -8.19
CA ALA A 256 7.19 19.71 -8.25
C ALA A 256 6.88 20.14 -9.69
N ARG A 257 7.91 20.48 -10.49
CA ARG A 257 7.78 20.80 -11.92
C ARG A 257 7.24 19.62 -12.71
N ILE A 258 7.81 18.43 -12.54
CA ILE A 258 7.34 17.19 -13.18
C ILE A 258 5.86 16.94 -12.81
N HIS A 259 5.50 17.10 -11.54
CA HIS A 259 4.12 16.95 -11.10
C HIS A 259 3.18 17.98 -11.75
N ALA A 260 3.62 19.24 -11.87
CA ALA A 260 2.86 20.31 -12.51
C ALA A 260 2.64 20.06 -14.00
N ILE A 261 3.68 19.63 -14.74
CA ILE A 261 3.60 19.26 -16.17
C ILE A 261 2.58 18.12 -16.37
N LEU A 262 2.73 17.02 -15.64
CA LEU A 262 1.83 15.87 -15.73
C LEU A 262 0.39 16.22 -15.37
N LYS A 263 0.18 17.15 -14.43
CA LYS A 263 -1.15 17.66 -14.08
C LYS A 263 -1.71 18.58 -15.16
N GLY A 264 -0.88 19.43 -15.75
CA GLY A 264 -1.24 20.33 -16.84
C GLY A 264 -1.68 19.56 -18.09
N LEU A 265 -0.96 18.50 -18.45
CA LEU A 265 -1.23 17.66 -19.61
C LEU A 265 -2.60 16.96 -19.57
N ARG A 266 -3.23 16.85 -18.38
CA ARG A 266 -4.58 16.26 -18.24
C ARG A 266 -5.72 17.25 -18.47
N LYS A 267 -5.44 18.54 -18.65
CA LYS A 267 -6.48 19.59 -18.76
C LYS A 267 -7.06 19.77 -20.17
N PRO A 268 -6.28 19.68 -21.27
CA PRO A 268 -6.81 19.94 -22.60
C PRO A 268 -7.98 19.00 -22.95
N LYS A 269 -8.97 19.59 -23.62
CA LYS A 269 -10.17 18.89 -24.11
C LYS A 269 -10.25 18.97 -25.63
N ASN A 270 -10.86 17.97 -26.25
CA ASN A 270 -11.23 18.01 -27.66
C ASN A 270 -12.51 18.84 -27.86
N GLU A 271 -12.95 18.96 -29.10
CA GLU A 271 -14.14 19.75 -29.46
C GLU A 271 -15.43 19.21 -28.80
N ASP A 272 -15.50 17.90 -28.56
CA ASP A 272 -16.60 17.24 -27.85
C ASP A 272 -16.57 17.46 -26.33
N GLY A 273 -15.56 18.14 -25.81
CA GLY A 273 -15.36 18.37 -24.38
C GLY A 273 -14.76 17.19 -23.60
N ASN A 274 -14.35 16.12 -24.29
CA ASN A 274 -13.63 14.98 -23.74
C ASN A 274 -12.16 15.32 -23.52
N LEU A 275 -11.52 14.68 -22.54
CA LEU A 275 -10.09 14.92 -22.28
C LEU A 275 -9.24 14.24 -23.35
N ARG A 276 -8.40 15.01 -24.04
CA ARG A 276 -7.51 14.48 -25.11
C ARG A 276 -6.56 13.38 -24.62
N ILE A 277 -6.20 13.44 -23.34
CA ILE A 277 -5.20 12.54 -22.75
C ILE A 277 -5.65 11.08 -22.61
N LEU A 278 -6.94 10.79 -22.77
CA LEU A 278 -7.52 9.48 -22.42
C LEU A 278 -6.96 8.33 -23.26
N HIS A 279 -6.68 8.56 -24.54
CA HIS A 279 -6.13 7.55 -25.45
C HIS A 279 -4.73 7.07 -25.05
N PHE A 280 -3.99 7.87 -24.26
CA PHE A 280 -2.60 7.63 -23.91
C PHE A 280 -2.40 7.04 -22.50
N GLU A 281 -3.48 6.74 -21.77
CA GLU A 281 -3.40 6.27 -20.38
C GLU A 281 -2.74 4.89 -20.24
N ARG A 282 -2.92 3.99 -21.22
CA ARG A 282 -2.39 2.62 -21.20
C ARG A 282 -2.03 2.15 -22.59
N LEU A 283 -1.04 1.26 -22.66
CA LEU A 283 -0.70 0.57 -23.89
C LEU A 283 -1.83 -0.34 -24.39
N PRO A 284 -1.98 -0.53 -25.72
CA PRO A 284 -2.87 -1.53 -26.29
C PRO A 284 -2.57 -2.94 -25.75
N ASP A 285 -3.59 -3.79 -25.64
CA ASP A 285 -3.36 -5.17 -25.20
C ASP A 285 -2.46 -5.92 -26.19
N LYS A 286 -1.39 -6.55 -25.68
CA LYS A 286 -0.34 -7.19 -26.49
C LYS A 286 -0.83 -8.44 -27.24
N GLN A 287 -1.84 -9.13 -26.72
CA GLN A 287 -2.38 -10.33 -27.39
C GLN A 287 -3.33 -9.94 -28.51
N LEU A 288 -4.11 -8.87 -28.31
CA LEU A 288 -5.09 -8.38 -29.27
C LEU A 288 -4.48 -7.50 -30.37
N ASN A 289 -3.39 -6.78 -30.08
CA ASN A 289 -2.79 -5.80 -30.99
C ASN A 289 -1.33 -6.17 -31.29
N LYS A 290 -1.09 -7.38 -31.81
CA LYS A 290 0.29 -7.86 -32.09
C LYS A 290 1.03 -6.95 -33.09
N GLU A 291 0.31 -6.44 -34.09
CA GLU A 291 0.84 -5.55 -35.13
C GLU A 291 1.38 -4.23 -34.56
N TYR A 292 0.69 -3.64 -33.57
CA TYR A 292 1.20 -2.45 -32.85
C TYR A 292 2.60 -2.66 -32.29
N TYR A 293 2.85 -3.81 -31.65
CA TYR A 293 4.15 -4.15 -31.08
C TYR A 293 5.19 -4.64 -32.10
N GLN A 294 4.80 -4.82 -33.36
CA GLN A 294 5.72 -5.09 -34.48
C GLN A 294 6.16 -3.78 -35.14
N THR A 295 5.26 -2.79 -35.20
CA THR A 295 5.51 -1.47 -35.79
C THR A 295 6.21 -0.52 -34.82
N ILE A 296 5.78 -0.50 -33.55
CA ILE A 296 6.31 0.41 -32.53
C ILE A 296 7.41 -0.27 -31.73
N GLU A 297 8.64 0.22 -31.88
CA GLU A 297 9.85 -0.33 -31.25
C GLU A 297 9.89 -0.09 -29.73
N ASN A 298 9.51 1.13 -29.30
CA ASN A 298 9.58 1.54 -27.90
C ASN A 298 8.20 1.95 -27.35
N PRO A 299 7.27 0.99 -27.12
CA PRO A 299 5.95 1.29 -26.59
C PRO A 299 6.03 1.92 -25.19
N ILE A 300 5.40 3.08 -25.03
CA ILE A 300 5.25 3.76 -23.74
C ILE A 300 3.84 4.34 -23.62
N ALA A 301 3.35 4.43 -22.39
CA ALA A 301 2.07 5.05 -22.06
C ALA A 301 2.17 5.89 -20.80
N LEU A 302 1.16 6.74 -20.58
CA LEU A 302 1.17 7.74 -19.51
C LEU A 302 1.19 7.10 -18.11
N ASP A 303 0.62 5.91 -17.90
CA ASP A 303 0.71 5.21 -16.62
C ASP A 303 2.16 4.79 -16.28
N GLN A 304 2.94 4.38 -17.27
CA GLN A 304 4.35 4.06 -17.13
C GLN A 304 5.17 5.33 -16.86
N ILE A 305 4.89 6.43 -17.56
CA ILE A 305 5.53 7.75 -17.31
C ILE A 305 5.24 8.22 -15.89
N LYS A 306 3.98 8.18 -15.44
CA LYS A 306 3.59 8.52 -14.05
C LYS A 306 4.32 7.64 -13.02
N ARG A 307 4.49 6.35 -13.33
CA ARG A 307 5.20 5.40 -12.46
C ARG A 307 6.69 5.72 -12.38
N ASN A 308 7.31 6.05 -13.51
CA ASN A 308 8.70 6.51 -13.60
C ASN A 308 8.91 7.80 -12.81
N ALA A 309 8.02 8.79 -12.96
CA ALA A 309 8.04 10.03 -12.19
C ALA A 309 7.93 9.78 -10.68
N LYS A 310 6.98 8.94 -10.25
CA LYS A 310 6.82 8.57 -8.83
C LYS A 310 8.07 7.89 -8.25
N ARG A 311 8.78 7.11 -9.08
CA ARG A 311 10.04 6.42 -8.75
C ARG A 311 11.28 7.30 -8.91
N LYS A 312 11.10 8.60 -9.17
CA LYS A 312 12.18 9.58 -9.36
C LYS A 312 13.18 9.15 -10.44
N LYS A 313 12.67 8.60 -11.55
CA LYS A 313 13.50 8.16 -12.69
C LYS A 313 13.98 9.33 -13.55
N TYR A 314 13.22 10.42 -13.58
CA TYR A 314 13.57 11.64 -14.32
C TYR A 314 14.42 12.56 -13.45
N ARG A 315 15.58 12.96 -13.98
CA ARG A 315 16.52 13.90 -13.35
C ARG A 315 16.14 15.35 -13.58
N ASN A 316 15.42 15.63 -14.66
CA ASN A 316 14.97 16.97 -15.05
C ASN A 316 13.67 16.88 -15.87
N ALA A 317 13.10 18.05 -16.21
CA ALA A 317 11.89 18.13 -17.02
C ALA A 317 12.09 17.67 -18.48
N ASP A 318 13.32 17.73 -18.98
CA ASP A 318 13.64 17.35 -20.37
C ASP A 318 13.57 15.82 -20.56
N GLU A 319 14.04 15.04 -19.59
CA GLU A 319 13.89 13.57 -19.61
C GLU A 319 12.42 13.14 -19.51
N LEU A 320 11.60 13.88 -18.75
CA LEU A 320 10.16 13.67 -18.73
C LEU A 320 9.55 13.99 -20.12
N LEU A 321 9.96 15.11 -20.72
CA LEU A 321 9.48 15.53 -22.02
C LEU A 321 9.82 14.49 -23.09
N ALA A 322 11.03 13.94 -23.10
CA ALA A 322 11.43 12.91 -24.07
C ALA A 322 10.50 11.67 -24.01
N ASP A 323 10.14 11.19 -22.82
CA ASP A 323 9.20 10.07 -22.67
C ASP A 323 7.77 10.46 -23.10
N ILE A 324 7.35 11.71 -22.85
CA ILE A 324 6.04 12.23 -23.28
C ILE A 324 5.99 12.39 -24.81
N GLU A 325 7.07 12.89 -25.42
CA GLU A 325 7.19 13.04 -26.87
C GLU A 325 7.20 11.69 -27.55
N LEU A 326 7.99 10.73 -27.04
CA LEU A 326 7.99 9.35 -27.53
C LEU A 326 6.58 8.72 -27.50
N MET A 327 5.82 8.97 -26.44
CA MET A 327 4.43 8.49 -26.33
C MET A 327 3.53 9.04 -27.45
N PHE A 328 3.67 10.33 -27.78
CA PHE A 328 2.90 10.97 -28.84
C PHE A 328 3.41 10.62 -30.23
N GLU A 329 4.72 10.51 -30.43
CA GLU A 329 5.36 10.09 -31.69
C GLU A 329 4.97 8.66 -32.06
N ASN A 330 4.94 7.74 -31.09
CA ASN A 330 4.44 6.39 -31.31
C ASN A 330 2.97 6.38 -31.76
N ALA A 331 2.16 7.28 -31.23
CA ALA A 331 0.75 7.41 -31.63
C ALA A 331 0.63 7.99 -33.04
N MET A 332 1.42 9.02 -33.37
CA MET A 332 1.45 9.61 -34.71
C MET A 332 1.99 8.64 -35.77
N GLN A 333 2.94 7.78 -35.40
CA GLN A 333 3.50 6.76 -36.31
C GLN A 333 2.51 5.63 -36.62
N TYR A 334 1.71 5.22 -35.62
CA TYR A 334 0.81 4.07 -35.76
C TYR A 334 -0.57 4.43 -36.29
N ASN A 335 -1.09 5.63 -35.98
CA ASN A 335 -2.43 6.04 -36.34
C ASN A 335 -2.41 6.92 -37.60
N GLU A 336 -3.50 6.88 -38.37
CA GLU A 336 -3.65 7.68 -39.58
C GLU A 336 -3.69 9.19 -39.26
N GLU A 337 -3.06 10.00 -40.11
CA GLU A 337 -3.12 11.45 -40.02
C GLU A 337 -4.57 11.94 -40.13
N GLY A 338 -4.98 12.84 -39.23
CA GLY A 338 -6.37 13.34 -39.14
C GLY A 338 -7.33 12.44 -38.35
N SER A 339 -6.85 11.33 -37.77
CA SER A 339 -7.62 10.61 -36.74
C SER A 339 -7.62 11.38 -35.42
N ASP A 340 -8.66 11.22 -34.59
CA ASP A 340 -8.77 11.87 -33.28
C ASP A 340 -7.52 11.67 -32.41
N ILE A 341 -6.94 10.45 -32.44
CA ILE A 341 -5.75 10.09 -31.66
C ILE A 341 -4.51 10.81 -32.20
N TYR A 342 -4.38 10.92 -33.52
CA TYR A 342 -3.27 11.63 -34.17
C TYR A 342 -3.34 13.13 -33.85
N ASP A 343 -4.51 13.74 -34.02
CA ASP A 343 -4.71 15.17 -33.77
C ASP A 343 -4.56 15.51 -32.27
N ASP A 344 -5.06 14.65 -31.39
CA ASP A 344 -4.83 14.76 -29.95
C ASP A 344 -3.34 14.65 -29.60
N ALA A 345 -2.59 13.75 -30.24
CA ALA A 345 -1.15 13.61 -30.02
C ALA A 345 -0.39 14.87 -30.45
N VAL A 346 -0.68 15.41 -31.64
CA VAL A 346 -0.07 16.65 -32.15
C VAL A 346 -0.33 17.82 -31.21
N GLU A 347 -1.58 18.00 -30.77
CA GLU A 347 -1.95 19.12 -29.91
C GLU A 347 -1.35 18.98 -28.50
N LEU A 348 -1.44 17.78 -27.91
CA LEU A 348 -0.86 17.52 -26.59
C LEU A 348 0.67 17.59 -26.59
N GLN A 349 1.35 17.25 -27.69
CA GLN A 349 2.80 17.42 -27.81
C GLN A 349 3.19 18.91 -27.74
N LYS A 350 2.45 19.80 -28.44
CA LYS A 350 2.64 21.26 -28.34
C LYS A 350 2.41 21.76 -26.93
N VAL A 351 1.32 21.34 -26.28
CA VAL A 351 1.00 21.69 -24.89
C VAL A 351 2.09 21.19 -23.93
N ALA A 352 2.62 19.99 -24.14
CA ALA A 352 3.68 19.43 -23.30
C ALA A 352 4.95 20.30 -23.34
N ARG A 353 5.39 20.70 -24.55
CA ARG A 353 6.54 21.62 -24.73
C ARG A 353 6.31 22.95 -24.01
N GLN A 354 5.16 23.58 -24.22
CA GLN A 354 4.80 24.83 -23.55
C GLN A 354 4.79 24.72 -22.01
N LEU A 355 4.24 23.62 -21.47
CA LEU A 355 4.22 23.36 -20.03
C LEU A 355 5.64 23.17 -19.49
N VAL A 356 6.51 22.47 -20.23
CA VAL A 356 7.91 22.27 -19.84
C VAL A 356 8.65 23.60 -19.84
N ASP A 357 8.52 24.42 -20.88
CA ASP A 357 9.16 25.73 -20.95
C ASP A 357 8.68 26.66 -19.83
N LEU A 358 7.37 26.70 -19.59
CA LEU A 358 6.77 27.47 -18.49
C LEU A 358 7.29 27.00 -17.13
N GLU A 359 7.29 25.68 -16.89
CA GLU A 359 7.77 25.15 -15.62
C GLU A 359 9.27 25.31 -15.49
N LYS A 360 10.08 25.24 -16.54
CA LYS A 360 11.55 25.50 -16.52
C LYS A 360 11.88 26.97 -16.24
N GLY A 361 11.06 27.90 -16.73
CA GLY A 361 11.24 29.34 -16.50
C GLY A 361 11.08 29.79 -15.05
N LYS A 362 10.49 28.96 -14.17
CA LYS A 362 10.38 29.28 -12.74
C LYS A 362 11.74 29.20 -12.04
N SER A 363 12.01 30.08 -11.08
CA SER A 363 13.16 29.93 -10.18
C SER A 363 12.92 28.80 -9.18
N ASP A 364 13.98 28.10 -8.75
CA ASP A 364 13.89 27.12 -7.67
C ASP A 364 13.45 27.77 -6.34
N ASP A 365 13.75 29.05 -6.13
CA ASP A 365 13.31 29.80 -4.95
C ASP A 365 11.78 29.90 -4.82
N ALA A 366 11.04 29.77 -5.94
CA ALA A 366 9.58 29.74 -5.92
C ALA A 366 9.01 28.48 -5.24
N PHE A 367 9.85 27.49 -4.93
CA PHE A 367 9.49 26.24 -4.28
C PHE A 367 9.90 26.17 -2.80
N ARG A 368 10.36 27.29 -2.22
CA ARG A 368 10.56 27.40 -0.77
C ARG A 368 9.22 27.28 -0.04
N ASP A 369 9.24 26.64 1.12
CA ASP A 369 8.06 26.58 2.00
C ASP A 369 7.90 27.88 2.82
N GLU A 370 6.87 27.94 3.66
CA GLU A 370 6.59 29.08 4.55
C GLU A 370 7.73 29.38 5.55
N GLU A 371 8.65 28.43 5.76
CA GLU A 371 9.84 28.57 6.62
C GLU A 371 11.11 28.90 5.80
N GLY A 372 10.98 29.20 4.50
CA GLY A 372 12.10 29.52 3.61
C GLY A 372 12.92 28.31 3.17
N LYS A 373 12.48 27.07 3.46
CA LYS A 373 13.24 25.85 3.19
C LYS A 373 13.03 25.39 1.76
N LEU A 374 14.13 25.24 1.02
CA LEU A 374 14.16 24.70 -0.33
C LEU A 374 14.54 23.22 -0.31
N PRO A 375 13.63 22.27 -0.64
CA PRO A 375 13.94 20.85 -0.59
C PRO A 375 14.98 20.43 -1.64
N LEU A 376 15.96 19.64 -1.24
CA LEU A 376 17.04 19.16 -2.10
C LEU A 376 16.94 17.64 -2.35
N SER A 377 17.36 17.20 -3.54
CA SER A 377 17.44 15.77 -3.89
C SER A 377 18.71 15.12 -3.33
N GLU A 378 19.81 15.86 -3.33
CA GLU A 378 21.11 15.46 -2.82
C GLU A 378 21.92 16.68 -2.34
N VAL A 379 22.90 16.43 -1.49
CA VAL A 379 23.85 17.46 -1.04
C VAL A 379 25.27 16.94 -1.17
N GLN A 380 26.15 17.72 -1.80
CA GLN A 380 27.59 17.48 -1.80
C GLN A 380 28.25 18.23 -0.64
N GLN A 381 29.04 17.53 0.17
CA GLN A 381 29.84 18.06 1.27
C GLN A 381 31.08 17.20 1.48
N ASN A 382 32.26 17.82 1.63
CA ASN A 382 33.55 17.14 1.89
C ASN A 382 33.91 16.07 0.84
N GLY A 383 33.56 16.29 -0.43
CA GLY A 383 33.79 15.33 -1.52
C GLY A 383 32.83 14.12 -1.52
N GLU A 384 31.89 14.06 -0.58
CA GLU A 384 30.86 13.04 -0.52
C GLU A 384 29.48 13.60 -0.93
N THR A 385 28.65 12.74 -1.54
CA THR A 385 27.25 13.05 -1.88
C THR A 385 26.31 12.37 -0.89
N TRP A 386 25.44 13.15 -0.26
CA TRP A 386 24.46 12.71 0.74
C TRP A 386 23.05 12.71 0.15
N LYS A 387 22.32 11.62 0.38
CA LYS A 387 20.95 11.42 -0.14
C LYS A 387 20.00 10.95 0.96
N VAL A 388 18.69 11.16 0.74
CA VAL A 388 17.66 10.56 1.59
C VAL A 388 17.80 9.03 1.58
N GLY A 389 17.84 8.44 2.77
CA GLY A 389 18.08 7.00 2.96
C GLY A 389 19.49 6.65 3.43
N ASP A 390 20.46 7.54 3.25
CA ASP A 390 21.84 7.30 3.70
C ASP A 390 21.92 7.21 5.23
N TRP A 391 22.76 6.28 5.69
CA TRP A 391 23.11 6.10 7.09
C TRP A 391 24.36 6.90 7.43
N VAL A 392 24.27 7.71 8.48
CA VAL A 392 25.26 8.71 8.82
C VAL A 392 25.61 8.69 10.30
N HIS A 393 26.87 9.02 10.57
CA HIS A 393 27.34 9.50 11.85
C HIS A 393 27.23 11.01 11.90
N ILE A 394 26.52 11.53 12.90
CA ILE A 394 26.41 12.96 13.18
C ILE A 394 27.21 13.26 14.44
N ARG A 395 27.87 14.41 14.49
CA ARG A 395 28.64 14.86 15.64
C ARG A 395 27.75 14.87 16.89
N ASN A 396 28.22 14.21 17.94
CA ASN A 396 27.52 14.15 19.21
C ASN A 396 28.20 15.09 20.22
N MET A 397 27.52 16.17 20.59
CA MET A 397 28.06 17.15 21.55
C MET A 397 28.24 16.60 22.96
N ASN A 398 27.53 15.52 23.31
CA ASN A 398 27.66 14.86 24.61
C ASN A 398 28.84 13.88 24.69
N ASP A 399 29.31 13.38 23.55
CA ASP A 399 30.44 12.46 23.46
C ASP A 399 31.02 12.50 22.03
N LEU A 400 32.12 13.23 21.84
CA LEU A 400 32.75 13.40 20.53
C LEU A 400 33.31 12.07 19.96
N GLN A 401 33.55 11.06 20.80
CA GLN A 401 34.05 9.76 20.35
C GLN A 401 32.92 8.81 19.93
N LYS A 402 31.69 9.08 20.37
CA LYS A 402 30.50 8.29 20.04
C LYS A 402 29.51 9.12 19.23
N PRO A 403 29.67 9.19 17.90
CA PRO A 403 28.75 9.93 17.06
C PRO A 403 27.33 9.35 17.14
N ILE A 404 26.36 10.20 16.85
CA ILE A 404 24.95 9.85 16.75
C ILE A 404 24.77 8.99 15.50
N VAL A 405 24.21 7.79 15.67
CA VAL A 405 23.83 6.94 14.54
C VAL A 405 22.47 7.42 14.03
N ALA A 406 22.40 7.79 12.75
CA ALA A 406 21.15 8.32 12.19
C ALA A 406 20.94 7.92 10.73
N GLN A 407 19.71 8.08 10.26
CA GLN A 407 19.35 7.94 8.85
C GLN A 407 18.75 9.24 8.32
N ILE A 408 19.20 9.69 7.14
CA ILE A 408 18.69 10.90 6.50
C ILE A 408 17.27 10.66 5.96
N TYR A 409 16.33 11.51 6.35
CA TYR A 409 14.93 11.51 5.89
C TYR A 409 14.59 12.67 4.95
N ARG A 410 15.29 13.79 5.05
CA ARG A 410 15.14 14.94 4.15
C ARG A 410 16.44 15.73 4.04
N LEU A 411 16.56 16.47 2.95
CA LEU A 411 17.61 17.45 2.67
C LEU A 411 16.93 18.76 2.25
N TRP A 412 17.43 19.90 2.69
CA TRP A 412 16.97 21.21 2.23
C TRP A 412 18.06 22.26 2.37
N GLN A 413 17.83 23.41 1.75
CA GLN A 413 18.63 24.61 1.88
C GLN A 413 17.80 25.71 2.54
N ASP A 414 18.39 26.50 3.44
CA ASP A 414 17.74 27.71 3.97
C ASP A 414 17.97 28.92 3.04
N GLU A 415 17.43 30.08 3.42
CA GLU A 415 17.59 31.34 2.67
C GLU A 415 19.03 31.86 2.67
N ALA A 416 19.80 31.54 3.72
CA ALA A 416 21.21 31.88 3.81
C ALA A 416 22.11 30.96 2.96
N GLY A 417 21.51 29.97 2.28
CA GLY A 417 22.22 29.02 1.44
C GLY A 417 22.85 27.85 2.19
N LYS A 418 22.68 27.75 3.52
CA LYS A 418 23.18 26.62 4.30
C LYS A 418 22.34 25.39 4.02
N LYS A 419 23.01 24.24 3.99
CA LYS A 419 22.39 22.95 3.68
C LYS A 419 22.16 22.16 4.97
N TRP A 420 20.99 21.57 5.05
CA TRP A 420 20.49 20.90 6.25
C TRP A 420 20.00 19.49 5.91
N ILE A 421 20.07 18.61 6.90
CA ILE A 421 19.45 17.29 6.89
C ILE A 421 18.42 17.18 8.01
N ASN A 422 17.38 16.39 7.79
CA ASN A 422 16.55 15.87 8.87
C ASN A 422 16.91 14.40 9.02
N ALA A 423 17.33 13.99 10.20
CA ALA A 423 17.77 12.63 10.44
C ALA A 423 17.00 11.98 11.58
N CYS A 424 16.66 10.70 11.43
CA CYS A 424 16.09 9.90 12.50
C CYS A 424 17.22 9.31 13.34
N TRP A 425 17.24 9.61 14.64
CA TRP A 425 18.26 9.12 15.55
C TRP A 425 18.02 7.69 16.00
N TYR A 426 19.12 6.96 16.18
CA TYR A 426 19.16 5.62 16.75
C TYR A 426 20.04 5.64 17.99
N TYR A 427 19.48 5.28 19.13
CA TYR A 427 20.18 5.29 20.40
C TYR A 427 20.98 4.02 20.63
N ARG A 428 22.13 4.18 21.27
CA ARG A 428 22.94 3.08 21.81
C ARG A 428 22.35 2.56 23.12
N PRO A 429 22.72 1.36 23.60
CA PRO A 429 22.20 0.79 24.84
C PRO A 429 22.41 1.70 26.05
N GLU A 430 23.57 2.31 26.17
CA GLU A 430 23.90 3.24 27.25
C GLU A 430 23.07 4.52 27.25
N GLN A 431 22.36 4.84 26.16
CA GLN A 431 21.51 6.04 26.03
C GLN A 431 20.03 5.75 26.31
N THR A 432 19.68 4.51 26.68
CA THR A 432 18.30 4.09 26.96
C THR A 432 18.08 3.75 28.42
N VAL A 433 16.84 3.89 28.88
CA VAL A 433 16.37 3.35 30.15
C VAL A 433 15.83 1.93 29.95
N HIS A 434 16.33 0.95 30.72
CA HIS A 434 15.95 -0.46 30.60
C HIS A 434 16.24 -1.30 31.85
N ARG A 435 15.74 -2.55 31.86
CA ARG A 435 16.07 -3.52 32.92
C ARG A 435 17.55 -3.87 32.90
N VAL A 436 18.19 -3.98 34.07
CA VAL A 436 19.62 -4.35 34.19
C VAL A 436 19.94 -5.71 33.55
N SER A 437 18.97 -6.62 33.52
CA SER A 437 19.10 -7.96 32.92
C SER A 437 18.98 -7.96 31.40
N LYS A 438 18.65 -6.83 30.77
CA LYS A 438 18.54 -6.72 29.32
C LYS A 438 19.92 -6.89 28.68
N ARG A 439 19.94 -7.68 27.60
CA ARG A 439 21.13 -7.97 26.81
C ARG A 439 21.03 -7.35 25.42
N PHE A 440 22.16 -6.95 24.85
CA PHE A 440 22.27 -6.26 23.58
C PHE A 440 23.32 -6.92 22.67
N TYR A 441 23.19 -6.82 21.36
CA TYR A 441 24.33 -7.11 20.46
C TYR A 441 25.43 -6.05 20.64
N LYS A 442 26.69 -6.42 20.39
CA LYS A 442 27.87 -5.54 20.55
C LYS A 442 27.73 -4.15 19.88
N ASN A 443 27.08 -4.09 18.71
CA ASN A 443 26.79 -2.84 17.97
C ASN A 443 25.27 -2.62 17.83
N GLU A 444 24.48 -2.98 18.84
CA GLU A 444 23.03 -2.78 18.79
C GLU A 444 22.67 -1.29 18.89
N VAL A 445 21.73 -0.86 18.06
CA VAL A 445 21.11 0.46 18.15
C VAL A 445 19.59 0.34 18.06
N MET A 446 18.89 1.25 18.72
CA MET A 446 17.43 1.25 18.77
C MET A 446 16.87 2.46 18.04
N LYS A 447 15.95 2.22 17.11
CA LYS A 447 15.26 3.30 16.41
C LYS A 447 14.45 4.14 17.40
N THR A 448 14.57 5.46 17.36
CA THR A 448 13.77 6.36 18.18
C THR A 448 12.65 7.04 17.38
N GLY A 449 11.85 7.85 18.08
CA GLY A 449 10.90 8.80 17.50
C GLY A 449 11.49 10.20 17.23
N GLN A 450 12.80 10.38 17.45
CA GLN A 450 13.49 11.65 17.26
C GLN A 450 13.86 11.83 15.79
N TYR A 451 13.32 12.89 15.19
CA TYR A 451 13.67 13.37 13.86
C TYR A 451 14.18 14.79 14.03
N ARG A 452 15.48 14.98 13.84
CA ARG A 452 16.17 16.23 14.18
C ARG A 452 16.82 16.83 12.95
N ASP A 453 16.76 18.15 12.89
CA ASP A 453 17.42 18.93 11.85
C ASP A 453 18.88 19.15 12.28
N HIS A 454 19.82 18.89 11.38
CA HIS A 454 21.26 19.08 11.56
C HIS A 454 21.82 19.81 10.35
N LEU A 455 22.89 20.57 10.54
CA LEU A 455 23.63 21.07 9.39
C LEU A 455 24.33 19.90 8.72
N VAL A 456 24.48 19.96 7.41
CA VAL A 456 25.21 18.89 6.68
C VAL A 456 26.67 18.82 7.14
N GLU A 457 27.23 19.92 7.63
CA GLU A 457 28.59 19.96 8.20
C GLU A 457 28.74 19.19 9.52
N ASP A 458 27.64 18.86 10.20
CA ASP A 458 27.65 18.03 11.40
C ASP A 458 27.84 16.54 11.09
N ILE A 459 27.70 16.15 9.81
CA ILE A 459 27.95 14.78 9.37
C ILE A 459 29.46 14.49 9.43
N VAL A 460 29.82 13.46 10.20
CA VAL A 460 31.20 13.05 10.44
C VAL A 460 31.64 11.97 9.47
N ASP A 461 30.83 10.92 9.29
CA ASP A 461 31.19 9.77 8.45
C ASP A 461 29.94 8.96 8.03
N ARG A 462 30.11 8.04 7.08
CA ARG A 462 29.12 7.00 6.76
C ARG A 462 29.15 5.90 7.80
N CYS A 463 27.96 5.42 8.14
CA CYS A 463 27.79 4.15 8.85
C CYS A 463 26.78 3.30 8.09
N PHE A 464 26.40 2.15 8.65
CA PHE A 464 25.26 1.40 8.13
C PHE A 464 24.50 0.72 9.27
N VAL A 465 23.17 0.75 9.26
CA VAL A 465 22.34 0.01 10.23
C VAL A 465 21.60 -1.11 9.52
N MET A 466 21.92 -2.35 9.91
CA MET A 466 21.27 -3.54 9.39
C MET A 466 20.11 -3.98 10.29
N PHE A 467 19.07 -4.53 9.67
CA PHE A 467 18.04 -5.24 10.41
C PHE A 467 18.60 -6.56 10.96
N HIS A 468 18.28 -6.90 12.21
CA HIS A 468 18.87 -8.05 12.91
C HIS A 468 18.74 -9.40 12.16
N THR A 469 17.67 -9.61 11.38
CA THR A 469 17.47 -10.84 10.59
C THR A 469 18.47 -11.01 9.45
N ARG A 470 19.16 -9.94 9.05
CA ARG A 470 20.18 -9.96 7.99
C ARG A 470 21.60 -9.82 8.53
N TYR A 471 21.78 -9.16 9.68
CA TYR A 471 23.10 -8.86 10.25
C TYR A 471 24.02 -10.07 10.44
N HIS A 472 23.47 -11.23 10.76
CA HIS A 472 24.23 -12.47 10.93
C HIS A 472 24.61 -13.18 9.62
N LYS A 473 24.01 -12.78 8.49
CA LYS A 473 24.13 -13.48 7.20
C LYS A 473 25.22 -12.92 6.30
N GLY A 474 25.62 -11.66 6.49
CA GLY A 474 26.59 -11.01 5.61
C GLY A 474 26.79 -9.54 5.93
N ARG A 475 27.47 -8.83 5.03
CA ARG A 475 27.67 -7.38 5.06
C ARG A 475 27.00 -6.73 3.85
N PRO A 476 26.61 -5.45 3.91
CA PRO A 476 26.17 -4.72 2.72
C PRO A 476 27.29 -4.70 1.68
N ARG A 477 26.93 -5.02 0.43
CA ARG A 477 27.89 -5.15 -0.67
C ARG A 477 28.60 -3.83 -0.92
N GLY A 478 29.93 -3.89 -1.06
CA GLY A 478 30.76 -2.71 -1.33
C GLY A 478 30.86 -1.71 -0.17
N PHE A 479 30.32 -2.00 1.02
CA PHE A 479 30.47 -1.11 2.17
C PHE A 479 31.88 -1.25 2.77
N PRO A 480 32.62 -0.14 2.98
CA PRO A 480 34.02 -0.20 3.38
C PRO A 480 34.25 -1.02 4.66
N PRO A 481 35.31 -1.86 4.71
CA PRO A 481 35.56 -2.75 5.85
C PRO A 481 35.86 -1.99 7.15
N GLY A 482 36.47 -0.81 7.06
CA GLY A 482 36.80 0.04 8.21
C GLY A 482 35.63 0.88 8.75
N LYS A 483 34.48 0.93 8.04
CA LYS A 483 33.32 1.69 8.50
C LYS A 483 32.39 0.84 9.36
N GLU A 484 31.75 1.48 10.33
CA GLU A 484 30.93 0.79 11.32
C GLU A 484 29.59 0.30 10.77
N ILE A 485 29.25 -0.95 11.11
CA ILE A 485 27.94 -1.54 10.86
C ILE A 485 27.28 -1.85 12.20
N TYR A 486 26.06 -1.35 12.32
CA TYR A 486 25.19 -1.48 13.47
C TYR A 486 24.07 -2.48 13.19
N VAL A 487 23.47 -2.99 14.26
CA VAL A 487 22.31 -3.87 14.18
C VAL A 487 21.11 -3.26 14.92
N CYS A 488 19.95 -3.28 14.29
CA CYS A 488 18.70 -2.83 14.89
C CYS A 488 17.68 -3.97 14.94
N GLU A 489 17.19 -4.26 16.15
CA GLU A 489 16.10 -5.22 16.38
C GLU A 489 14.81 -4.54 16.83
N ALA A 490 14.92 -3.43 17.57
CA ALA A 490 13.80 -2.80 18.26
C ALA A 490 13.74 -1.29 18.04
N ARG A 491 12.52 -0.75 18.16
CA ARG A 491 12.28 0.68 18.36
C ARG A 491 12.15 0.96 19.85
N TYR A 492 12.72 2.06 20.30
CA TYR A 492 12.68 2.52 21.67
C TYR A 492 11.63 3.62 21.82
N ASN A 493 10.73 3.45 22.79
CA ASN A 493 9.79 4.47 23.21
C ASN A 493 10.39 5.23 24.39
N GLU A 494 10.81 6.46 24.16
CA GLU A 494 11.43 7.32 25.16
C GLU A 494 10.46 7.85 26.22
N GLU A 495 9.14 7.85 25.99
CA GLU A 495 8.15 8.24 27.02
C GLU A 495 7.89 7.09 27.99
N LYS A 496 7.76 5.87 27.47
CA LYS A 496 7.40 4.68 28.25
C LYS A 496 8.61 3.84 28.66
N TYR A 497 9.81 4.19 28.18
CA TYR A 497 11.04 3.40 28.32
C TYR A 497 10.89 1.93 27.88
N THR A 498 10.10 1.70 26.83
CA THR A 498 9.81 0.35 26.31
C THR A 498 10.50 0.07 24.98
N PHE A 499 10.79 -1.20 24.75
CA PHE A 499 11.42 -1.70 23.52
C PHE A 499 10.41 -2.55 22.76
N ASN A 500 10.03 -2.08 21.58
CA ASN A 500 9.12 -2.81 20.70
C ASN A 500 9.90 -3.43 19.54
N ARG A 501 9.84 -4.76 19.41
CA ARG A 501 10.52 -5.45 18.31
C ARG A 501 9.95 -5.00 16.98
N ILE A 502 10.84 -4.63 16.05
CA ILE A 502 10.44 -4.22 14.71
C ILE A 502 10.09 -5.48 13.91
N LYS A 503 8.83 -5.59 13.48
CA LYS A 503 8.36 -6.69 12.62
C LYS A 503 8.61 -6.40 11.14
N THR A 504 8.46 -5.14 10.74
CA THR A 504 8.54 -4.70 9.34
C THR A 504 9.61 -3.62 9.20
N TRP A 505 10.82 -4.01 8.79
CA TRP A 505 11.95 -3.07 8.66
C TRP A 505 11.71 -1.95 7.66
N THR A 506 11.05 -2.23 6.52
CA THR A 506 10.72 -1.21 5.51
C THR A 506 9.85 -0.08 6.06
N SER A 507 9.02 -0.33 7.08
CA SER A 507 8.24 0.73 7.74
C SER A 507 9.12 1.75 8.46
N CYS A 508 10.34 1.36 8.83
CA CYS A 508 11.31 2.17 9.53
C CYS A 508 12.21 3.00 8.61
N LEU A 509 12.11 2.85 7.28
CA LEU A 509 12.98 3.52 6.32
C LEU A 509 12.27 4.70 5.62
N PRO A 510 13.02 5.70 5.09
CA PRO A 510 12.52 6.72 4.17
C PRO A 510 11.85 6.12 2.92
N ASP A 511 10.85 6.79 2.35
CA ASP A 511 9.98 6.21 1.32
C ASP A 511 10.76 5.89 0.05
N GLU A 512 11.75 6.73 -0.23
CA GLU A 512 12.70 6.67 -1.33
C GLU A 512 13.47 5.35 -1.40
N VAL A 513 13.70 4.71 -0.25
CA VAL A 513 14.51 3.48 -0.15
C VAL A 513 13.69 2.27 0.30
N ARG A 514 12.37 2.39 0.48
CA ARG A 514 11.52 1.26 0.92
C ARG A 514 11.41 0.14 -0.10
N GLU A 515 11.41 0.49 -1.39
CA GLU A 515 11.26 -0.45 -2.49
C GLU A 515 12.61 -1.04 -2.96
N ARG A 516 13.73 -0.47 -2.50
CA ARG A 516 15.08 -0.90 -2.88
C ARG A 516 15.68 -1.71 -1.74
N ASP A 517 15.76 -3.01 -1.92
CA ASP A 517 16.58 -3.81 -1.01
C ASP A 517 18.06 -3.58 -1.31
N TYR A 518 18.90 -3.52 -0.27
CA TYR A 518 20.34 -3.39 -0.47
C TYR A 518 20.95 -4.77 -0.71
N GLU A 519 21.95 -4.81 -1.58
CA GLU A 519 22.71 -6.02 -1.86
C GLU A 519 23.65 -6.36 -0.72
N MET A 520 23.92 -7.65 -0.54
CA MET A 520 24.80 -8.15 0.50
C MET A 520 25.86 -9.09 -0.05
N ASP A 521 27.04 -9.03 0.55
CA ASP A 521 28.05 -10.06 0.48
C ASP A 521 27.82 -11.01 1.65
N MET A 522 27.37 -12.22 1.32
CA MET A 522 27.03 -13.24 2.30
C MET A 522 28.30 -13.79 2.93
N PHE A 523 28.25 -14.11 4.23
CA PHE A 523 29.30 -14.93 4.85
C PHE A 523 29.17 -16.37 4.38
N ASP A 524 30.29 -17.09 4.29
CA ASP A 524 30.29 -18.53 3.96
C ASP A 524 29.41 -19.33 4.91
N VAL A 525 29.41 -18.95 6.20
CA VAL A 525 28.55 -19.51 7.23
C VAL A 525 27.90 -18.37 8.02
N PRO A 526 26.57 -18.40 8.25
CA PRO A 526 25.91 -17.43 9.10
C PRO A 526 26.51 -17.38 10.50
N ARG A 527 26.85 -16.18 10.97
CA ARG A 527 27.53 -15.99 12.25
C ARG A 527 26.58 -16.20 13.43
N LYS A 528 27.01 -16.95 14.44
CA LYS A 528 26.30 -17.02 15.74
C LYS A 528 26.64 -15.79 16.57
N ILE A 529 25.73 -14.82 16.61
CA ILE A 529 25.94 -13.56 17.35
C ILE A 529 25.31 -13.69 18.74
N LYS A 530 26.11 -13.54 19.79
CA LYS A 530 25.66 -13.54 21.18
C LYS A 530 25.34 -12.12 21.64
N LYS A 531 24.38 -11.98 22.56
CA LYS A 531 24.08 -10.71 23.23
C LYS A 531 24.87 -10.59 24.53
N GLU A 532 25.45 -9.42 24.73
CA GLU A 532 26.22 -9.01 25.89
C GLU A 532 25.31 -8.33 26.93
N PRO A 533 25.65 -8.38 28.23
CA PRO A 533 24.96 -7.60 29.25
C PRO A 533 24.95 -6.10 28.93
N THR A 534 24.04 -5.34 29.54
CA THR A 534 24.02 -3.89 29.35
C THR A 534 25.33 -3.23 29.80
N PRO A 535 25.87 -2.25 29.02
CA PRO A 535 27.12 -1.56 29.38
C PRO A 535 26.98 -0.68 30.64
N ILE A 536 25.75 -0.34 31.02
CA ILE A 536 25.44 0.55 32.15
C ILE A 536 24.90 -0.21 33.36
N ALA A 537 25.22 -1.51 33.49
CA ALA A 537 24.78 -2.33 34.61
C ALA A 537 25.27 -1.80 35.97
N HIS A 538 26.46 -1.20 35.97
CA HIS A 538 27.09 -0.59 37.15
C HIS A 538 26.35 0.64 37.70
N LEU A 539 25.38 1.19 36.98
CA LEU A 539 24.56 2.31 37.45
C LEU A 539 23.39 1.86 38.35
N LEU A 540 23.17 0.56 38.52
CA LEU A 540 22.14 0.07 39.42
C LEU A 540 22.55 0.35 40.87
N ALA A 541 21.68 1.02 41.62
CA ALA A 541 21.93 1.24 43.05
C ALA A 541 22.01 -0.10 43.80
N PRO A 542 22.95 -0.27 44.76
CA PRO A 542 23.10 -1.51 45.52
C PRO A 542 21.84 -1.94 46.28
N ASP A 543 20.99 -0.98 46.65
CA ASP A 543 19.74 -1.14 47.38
C ASP A 543 18.48 -1.04 46.50
N ALA A 544 18.64 -1.09 45.18
CA ALA A 544 17.54 -0.97 44.21
C ALA A 544 16.45 -2.03 44.45
N ARG A 545 15.18 -1.60 44.35
CA ARG A 545 13.99 -2.43 44.56
C ARG A 545 13.14 -2.49 43.30
N GLU A 546 12.33 -3.54 43.19
CA GLU A 546 11.40 -3.71 42.06
C GLU A 546 10.28 -2.66 42.02
N THR A 547 10.02 -2.03 43.16
CA THR A 547 9.01 -0.98 43.34
C THR A 547 9.51 0.43 43.02
N ASP A 548 10.83 0.58 42.78
CA ASP A 548 11.42 1.90 42.57
C ASP A 548 10.86 2.55 41.30
N PRO A 549 10.74 3.90 41.28
CA PRO A 549 10.37 4.62 40.07
C PRO A 549 11.38 4.33 38.96
N LEU A 550 10.93 4.41 37.70
CA LEU A 550 11.84 4.27 36.57
C LEU A 550 12.87 5.41 36.61
N PRO A 551 14.17 5.11 36.42
CA PRO A 551 15.19 6.15 36.39
C PRO A 551 14.93 7.05 35.19
N LYS A 552 15.26 8.33 35.33
CA LYS A 552 15.24 9.28 34.22
C LYS A 552 16.60 9.25 33.52
N PRO A 553 16.64 9.32 32.18
CA PRO A 553 17.90 9.50 31.48
C PRO A 553 18.53 10.86 31.84
N ASN A 554 19.85 10.92 31.88
CA ASN A 554 20.60 12.16 32.06
C ASN A 554 20.79 12.83 30.70
N TRP A 555 20.17 14.00 30.54
CA TRP A 555 20.26 14.82 29.33
C TRP A 555 21.43 15.78 29.43
N GLY A 556 22.20 15.88 28.35
CA GLY A 556 23.26 16.86 28.20
C GLY A 556 22.84 17.98 27.25
N ALA A 557 23.67 18.22 26.24
CA ALA A 557 23.39 19.16 25.17
C ALA A 557 22.02 18.92 24.50
N LYS A 558 21.33 20.02 24.21
CA LYS A 558 19.96 20.09 23.69
C LYS A 558 19.75 19.37 22.36
N ASP A 559 20.75 19.40 21.49
CA ASP A 559 20.75 18.77 20.17
C ASP A 559 21.60 17.48 20.13
N ALA A 560 21.64 16.77 21.27
CA ALA A 560 22.28 15.47 21.38
C ALA A 560 21.37 14.43 22.07
N PRO A 561 21.61 13.12 21.85
CA PRO A 561 21.01 12.05 22.64
C PRO A 561 21.35 12.19 24.13
N PRO A 562 20.65 11.49 25.04
CA PRO A 562 21.05 11.43 26.44
C PRO A 562 22.53 11.09 26.61
N ILE A 563 23.21 11.74 27.56
CA ILE A 563 24.59 11.38 27.93
C ILE A 563 24.61 9.92 28.37
N ILE A 564 23.66 9.58 29.25
CA ILE A 564 23.50 8.25 29.77
C ILE A 564 22.04 8.00 30.15
N GLY A 565 21.57 6.78 29.93
CA GLY A 565 20.24 6.32 30.29
C GLY A 565 20.16 5.92 31.75
N GLY A 566 19.49 4.81 32.03
CA GLY A 566 19.34 4.31 33.39
C GLY A 566 18.95 2.83 33.44
N VAL A 567 19.26 2.16 34.55
CA VAL A 567 18.92 0.75 34.74
C VAL A 567 18.01 0.53 35.94
N HIS A 568 17.11 -0.45 35.85
CA HIS A 568 16.20 -0.81 36.92
C HIS A 568 16.00 -2.33 37.02
N ILE A 569 15.37 -2.79 38.10
CA ILE A 569 15.00 -4.21 38.29
C ILE A 569 13.50 -4.49 38.27
N ARG A 570 12.63 -3.46 38.17
CA ARG A 570 11.16 -3.59 38.11
C ARG A 570 10.68 -4.77 37.26
N PRO A 571 9.67 -5.56 37.64
CA PRO A 571 9.21 -6.77 36.95
C PRO A 571 8.98 -6.54 35.45
N ARG A 572 9.10 -7.61 34.66
CA ARG A 572 8.75 -7.54 33.24
C ARG A 572 7.24 -7.38 33.15
N GLU A 573 6.77 -6.33 32.47
CA GLU A 573 5.35 -6.21 32.17
C GLU A 573 4.88 -7.47 31.43
N ALA A 574 3.76 -8.04 31.87
CA ALA A 574 3.16 -9.18 31.18
C ALA A 574 2.90 -8.78 29.72
N ASN A 575 3.13 -9.69 28.78
CA ASN A 575 2.72 -9.50 27.38
C ASN A 575 1.18 -9.55 27.34
N LEU A 576 0.51 -8.50 27.79
CA LEU A 576 -0.94 -8.39 27.63
C LEU A 576 -1.23 -8.17 26.14
N PRO A 577 -2.18 -8.92 25.55
CA PRO A 577 -2.60 -8.69 24.18
C PRO A 577 -3.08 -7.23 24.03
N ALA A 578 -2.83 -6.66 22.85
CA ALA A 578 -3.09 -5.24 22.57
C ALA A 578 -4.56 -4.82 22.73
N ASP A 579 -5.45 -5.79 22.92
CA ASP A 579 -6.90 -5.61 23.03
C ASP A 579 -7.35 -5.34 24.49
N VAL A 580 -6.41 -5.25 25.44
CA VAL A 580 -6.68 -5.04 26.88
C VAL A 580 -6.11 -3.70 27.41
N LEU A 581 -5.63 -2.82 26.52
CA LEU A 581 -5.16 -1.46 26.83
C LEU A 581 -5.84 -0.44 25.92
#